data_AF-A0A3N5TI84-F1
#
_entry.id   AF-A0A3N5TI84-F1
#
_cell.length_a   1.000
_cell.length_b   1.000
_cell.length_c   1.000
_cell.angle_alpha   90.00
_cell.angle_beta   90.00
_cell.angle_gamma   90.00
#
_symmetry.space_group_name_H-M   'P 1'
#
loop_
_entity.id
_entity.type
_entity.pdbx_description
1 polymer ?
#
loop_
_entity_poly.entity_id
_entity_poly.type
_entity_poly.pdbx_seq_one_letter_code
_entity_poly.pdbx_strand_id
1 'polypeptide(L)'
;MKSYQRFLIVFTVVAALLGCMHKKVAPPTAQQLGNKPSMSPLQGLSKSSRSVPVFGPPQEFAGSPSGEAGQRNVFDVHGPNSNRIALLKNGDESFAARVQLLEGAQKSIRIQALIFSGDEAGLHIAEILKKKKADGLDVRVIVDAAANLGWQTQWMYFDLKQHGIDVQGYESLYLEWINEVPIPFLSPAKDPEAPNHR
;
A
#
# COMPACT_ATOMS: atom_id res chain seq x y z
N MET A 1 43.48 -10.03 11.22
CA MET A 1 42.70 -8.84 10.79
C MET A 1 41.18 -9.08 10.62
N LYS A 2 40.66 -10.31 10.48
CA LYS A 2 39.19 -10.56 10.35
C LYS A 2 38.38 -10.61 11.67
N SER A 3 39.04 -10.72 12.83
CA SER A 3 38.35 -10.76 14.14
C SER A 3 37.92 -9.36 14.63
N TYR A 4 38.73 -8.33 14.36
CA TYR A 4 38.46 -6.95 14.78
C TYR A 4 37.25 -6.31 14.08
N GLN A 5 36.99 -6.63 12.81
CA GLN A 5 35.82 -6.12 12.09
C GLN A 5 34.49 -6.70 12.61
N ARG A 6 34.48 -7.95 13.06
CA ARG A 6 33.27 -8.56 13.67
C ARG A 6 32.95 -7.93 15.02
N PHE A 7 33.98 -7.62 15.81
CA PHE A 7 33.80 -6.91 17.09
C PHE A 7 33.30 -5.47 16.90
N LEU A 8 33.80 -4.75 15.90
CA LEU A 8 33.39 -3.36 15.64
C LEU A 8 31.92 -3.24 15.19
N ILE A 9 31.43 -4.20 14.41
CA ILE A 9 30.03 -4.24 13.94
C ILE A 9 29.06 -4.63 15.08
N VAL A 10 29.46 -5.55 15.96
CA VAL A 10 28.63 -5.93 17.12
C VAL A 10 28.55 -4.78 18.13
N PHE A 11 29.62 -4.00 18.31
CA PHE A 11 29.64 -2.89 19.27
C PHE A 11 28.78 -1.69 18.81
N THR A 12 28.71 -1.41 17.51
CA THR A 12 27.86 -0.33 16.98
C THR A 12 26.37 -0.65 17.04
N VAL A 13 25.97 -1.92 16.87
CA VAL A 13 24.56 -2.34 17.00
C VAL A 13 24.10 -2.30 18.47
N VAL A 14 24.96 -2.65 19.42
CA VAL A 14 24.64 -2.60 20.85
C VAL A 14 24.54 -1.14 21.36
N ALA A 15 25.40 -0.23 20.87
CA ALA A 15 25.33 1.18 21.25
C ALA A 15 24.05 1.88 20.76
N ALA A 16 23.49 1.47 19.61
CA ALA A 16 22.22 2.00 19.11
C ALA A 16 21.01 1.54 19.94
N LEU A 17 21.07 0.34 20.54
CA LEU A 17 19.98 -0.19 21.39
C LEU A 17 20.04 0.33 22.84
N LEU A 18 21.20 0.78 23.33
CA LEU A 18 21.36 1.40 24.65
C LEU A 18 21.16 2.93 24.65
N GLY A 19 21.01 3.55 23.47
CA GLY A 19 20.82 5.00 23.31
C GLY A 19 19.46 5.53 23.76
N CYS A 20 18.49 4.67 24.08
CA CYS A 20 17.19 5.09 24.64
C CYS A 20 17.24 5.33 26.16
N MET A 21 18.28 6.01 26.66
CA MET A 21 18.16 6.66 27.97
C MET A 21 17.44 7.99 27.79
N HIS A 22 16.11 7.95 27.92
CA HIS A 22 15.33 9.15 28.19
C HIS A 22 15.97 9.85 29.39
N LYS A 23 16.58 11.03 29.18
CA LYS A 23 16.90 11.91 30.30
C LYS A 23 15.59 12.14 31.04
N LYS A 24 15.47 11.64 32.28
CA LYS A 24 14.36 12.01 33.15
C LYS A 24 14.51 13.50 33.45
N VAL A 25 13.90 14.32 32.62
CA VAL A 25 13.69 15.74 32.91
C VAL A 25 12.61 15.75 33.98
N ALA A 26 12.97 16.08 35.21
CA ALA A 26 12.00 16.32 36.26
C ALA A 26 11.08 17.48 35.82
N PRO A 27 9.76 17.39 35.99
CA PRO A 27 8.87 18.49 35.69
C PRO A 27 9.26 19.70 36.55
N PRO A 28 9.22 20.92 36.01
CA PRO A 28 9.57 22.11 36.77
C PRO A 28 8.60 22.30 37.95
N THR A 29 9.14 22.62 39.11
CA THR A 29 8.37 22.89 40.33
C THR A 29 7.52 24.15 40.14
N ALA A 30 6.30 24.17 40.69
CA ALA A 30 5.31 25.23 40.50
C ALA A 30 5.79 26.67 40.79
N GLN A 31 6.88 26.84 41.55
CA GLN A 31 7.51 28.15 41.78
C GLN A 31 8.23 28.75 40.57
N GLN A 32 8.54 27.98 39.52
CA GLN A 32 9.15 28.50 38.28
C GLN A 32 8.13 29.00 37.24
N LEU A 33 6.83 28.79 37.46
CA LEU A 33 5.76 29.30 36.58
C LEU A 33 5.21 30.68 37.01
N GLY A 34 5.83 31.31 38.00
CA GLY A 34 5.38 32.59 38.54
C GLY A 34 5.98 33.81 37.81
N ASN A 35 5.12 34.54 37.10
CA ASN A 35 5.20 35.99 36.86
C ASN A 35 5.91 36.54 35.61
N LYS A 36 6.06 35.76 34.53
CA LYS A 36 6.33 36.38 33.21
C LYS A 36 5.45 35.76 32.12
N PRO A 37 4.51 36.51 31.51
CA PRO A 37 3.79 36.00 30.36
C PRO A 37 4.81 35.72 29.24
N SER A 38 4.84 34.48 28.76
CA SER A 38 5.77 34.03 27.70
C SER A 38 5.46 34.67 26.34
N MET A 39 4.38 35.42 26.21
CA MET A 39 4.03 36.18 25.00
C MET A 39 3.51 37.57 25.37
N SER A 40 3.83 38.53 24.52
CA SER A 40 3.21 39.85 24.50
C SER A 40 1.69 39.73 24.43
N PRO A 41 0.90 40.61 25.07
CA PRO A 41 -0.55 40.63 24.90
C PRO A 41 -0.89 40.74 23.42
N LEU A 42 -1.78 39.87 22.94
CA LEU A 42 -2.32 39.96 21.58
C LEU A 42 -2.88 41.37 21.39
N GLN A 43 -2.30 42.13 20.46
CA GLN A 43 -2.88 43.39 20.02
C GLN A 43 -4.31 43.11 19.59
N GLY A 44 -5.26 43.92 20.07
CA GLY A 44 -6.68 43.73 19.81
C GLY A 44 -6.93 43.55 18.32
N LEU A 45 -7.51 42.42 17.94
CA LEU A 45 -7.95 42.14 16.58
C LEU A 45 -8.87 43.29 16.15
N SER A 46 -8.40 44.09 15.20
CA SER A 46 -9.20 45.09 14.50
C SER A 46 -10.53 44.45 14.07
N LYS A 47 -11.65 45.17 14.27
CA LYS A 47 -13.00 44.77 13.84
C LYS A 47 -13.16 44.57 12.32
N SER A 48 -12.08 44.67 11.54
CA SER A 48 -12.04 44.22 10.14
C SER A 48 -11.58 42.76 10.04
N SER A 49 -12.27 41.81 10.68
CA SER A 49 -12.07 40.39 10.36
C SER A 49 -12.73 40.09 9.01
N ARG A 50 -12.03 40.39 7.92
CA ARG A 50 -12.34 39.72 6.65
C ARG A 50 -11.98 38.26 6.86
N SER A 51 -12.96 37.37 6.75
CA SER A 51 -12.71 35.94 6.64
C SER A 51 -11.75 35.75 5.47
N VAL A 52 -10.48 35.47 5.77
CA VAL A 52 -9.56 35.00 4.75
C VAL A 52 -10.10 33.63 4.34
N PRO A 53 -10.56 33.43 3.10
CA PRO A 53 -11.01 32.11 2.70
C PRO A 53 -9.80 31.16 2.81
N VAL A 54 -9.99 30.04 3.50
CA VAL A 54 -8.96 29.01 3.76
C VAL A 54 -8.32 28.54 2.46
N PHE A 55 -9.10 28.57 1.39
CA PHE A 55 -8.66 28.41 0.02
C PHE A 55 -8.54 29.82 -0.55
N GLY A 56 -7.37 30.20 -1.07
CA GLY A 56 -7.13 31.52 -1.64
C GLY A 56 -8.09 31.89 -2.78
N PRO A 57 -7.79 32.93 -3.59
CA PRO A 57 -8.64 33.26 -4.73
C PRO A 57 -8.84 32.02 -5.61
N PRO A 58 -10.05 31.80 -6.18
CA PRO A 58 -10.30 30.69 -7.09
C PRO A 58 -9.23 30.69 -8.19
N GLN A 59 -8.42 29.64 -8.23
CA GLN A 59 -7.52 29.41 -9.35
C GLN A 59 -8.25 28.50 -10.33
N GLU A 60 -8.26 28.88 -11.61
CA GLU A 60 -8.59 27.91 -12.65
C GLU A 60 -7.55 26.80 -12.60
N PHE A 61 -8.02 25.57 -12.46
CA PHE A 61 -7.16 24.39 -12.53
C PHE A 61 -6.63 24.26 -13.96
N ALA A 62 -5.41 24.76 -14.19
CA ALA A 62 -4.62 24.37 -15.35
C ALA A 62 -3.97 23.02 -15.00
N GLY A 63 -4.54 21.93 -15.51
CA GLY A 63 -3.92 20.61 -15.37
C GLY A 63 -2.46 20.65 -15.81
N SER A 64 -1.59 19.97 -15.09
CA SER A 64 -0.19 19.87 -15.48
C SER A 64 -0.09 19.41 -16.94
N PRO A 65 0.82 20.00 -17.76
CA PRO A 65 1.08 19.47 -19.09
C PRO A 65 1.32 17.97 -18.96
N SER A 66 0.56 17.17 -19.70
CA SER A 66 0.59 15.72 -19.61
C SER A 66 1.93 15.20 -20.13
N GLY A 67 2.96 15.27 -19.30
CA GLY A 67 4.24 14.62 -19.51
C GLY A 67 4.00 13.11 -19.61
N GLU A 68 4.69 12.47 -20.54
CA GLU A 68 4.57 11.06 -20.94
C GLU A 68 4.51 10.03 -19.80
N ALA A 69 4.94 10.41 -18.59
CA ALA A 69 4.92 9.58 -17.39
C ALA A 69 3.51 9.11 -16.98
N GLY A 70 2.45 9.79 -17.42
CA GLY A 70 1.07 9.47 -17.05
C GLY A 70 0.24 8.72 -18.09
N GLN A 71 0.76 8.43 -19.29
CA GLN A 71 -0.04 7.82 -20.38
C GLN A 71 0.33 6.37 -20.71
N ARG A 72 1.49 5.88 -20.25
CA ARG A 72 1.88 4.48 -20.48
C ARG A 72 1.03 3.57 -19.60
N ASN A 73 0.38 2.57 -20.20
CA ASN A 73 -0.52 1.61 -19.54
C ASN A 73 -1.82 2.20 -18.96
N VAL A 74 -2.25 3.38 -19.40
CA VAL A 74 -3.59 3.91 -19.08
C VAL A 74 -4.58 3.30 -20.06
N PHE A 75 -5.66 2.71 -19.54
CA PHE A 75 -6.74 2.20 -20.36
C PHE A 75 -7.54 3.34 -20.97
N ASP A 76 -8.10 3.10 -22.15
CA ASP A 76 -9.10 3.99 -22.73
C ASP A 76 -10.24 4.22 -21.74
N VAL A 77 -10.56 5.50 -21.50
CA VAL A 77 -11.65 5.86 -20.60
C VAL A 77 -12.97 5.52 -21.29
N HIS A 78 -13.69 4.56 -20.73
CA HIS A 78 -15.03 4.21 -21.18
C HIS A 78 -16.04 5.27 -20.74
N GLY A 79 -16.78 5.82 -21.71
CA GLY A 79 -17.87 6.76 -21.45
C GLY A 79 -19.02 6.13 -20.64
N PRO A 80 -19.95 6.94 -20.11
CA PRO A 80 -21.03 6.45 -19.24
C PRO A 80 -21.91 5.38 -19.89
N ASN A 81 -22.12 5.44 -21.21
CA ASN A 81 -22.95 4.49 -21.96
C ASN A 81 -22.33 3.09 -22.10
N SER A 82 -21.00 3.00 -21.99
CA SER A 82 -20.26 1.72 -21.99
C SER A 82 -20.19 1.07 -20.62
N ASN A 83 -20.55 1.79 -19.55
CA ASN A 83 -20.56 1.25 -18.20
C ASN A 83 -21.94 0.67 -17.86
N ARG A 84 -21.96 -0.27 -16.91
CA ARG A 84 -23.18 -0.80 -16.31
C ARG A 84 -23.07 -0.58 -14.81
N ILE A 85 -24.16 -0.11 -14.20
CA ILE A 85 -24.22 0.16 -12.77
C ILE A 85 -25.30 -0.74 -12.19
N ALA A 86 -24.97 -1.41 -11.08
CA ALA A 86 -25.90 -2.20 -10.30
C ALA A 86 -25.80 -1.79 -8.84
N LEU A 87 -26.94 -1.68 -8.16
CA LEU A 87 -27.00 -1.49 -6.72
C LEU A 87 -27.23 -2.87 -6.08
N LEU A 88 -26.30 -3.27 -5.22
CA LEU A 88 -26.33 -4.57 -4.56
C LEU A 88 -26.74 -4.39 -3.09
N LYS A 89 -27.50 -5.35 -2.55
CA LYS A 89 -28.15 -5.19 -1.25
C LYS A 89 -27.19 -5.30 -0.07
N ASN A 90 -26.17 -6.14 -0.18
CA ASN A 90 -25.29 -6.51 0.92
C ASN A 90 -23.92 -7.03 0.43
N GLY A 91 -23.07 -7.42 1.38
CA GLY A 91 -21.73 -7.95 1.12
C GLY A 91 -21.73 -9.26 0.31
N ASP A 92 -22.66 -10.18 0.59
CA ASP A 92 -22.71 -11.50 -0.04
C ASP A 92 -23.05 -11.38 -1.54
N GLU A 93 -24.08 -10.60 -1.88
CA GLU A 93 -24.44 -10.29 -3.27
C GLU A 93 -23.29 -9.55 -3.96
N SER A 94 -22.62 -8.64 -3.25
CA SER A 94 -21.46 -7.91 -3.75
C SER A 94 -20.27 -8.82 -4.06
N PHE A 95 -20.01 -9.81 -3.20
CA PHE A 95 -18.94 -10.79 -3.41
C PHE A 95 -19.26 -11.71 -4.58
N ALA A 96 -20.47 -12.27 -4.63
CA ALA A 96 -20.91 -13.13 -5.73
C ALA A 96 -20.83 -12.41 -7.09
N ALA A 97 -21.29 -11.15 -7.17
CA ALA A 97 -21.19 -10.35 -8.39
C ALA A 97 -19.73 -10.11 -8.82
N ARG A 98 -18.83 -9.82 -7.87
CA ARG A 98 -17.40 -9.68 -8.17
C ARG A 98 -16.77 -10.96 -8.70
N VAL A 99 -17.07 -12.11 -8.11
CA VAL A 99 -16.59 -13.42 -8.60
C VAL A 99 -17.03 -13.64 -10.05
N GLN A 100 -18.32 -13.44 -10.35
CA GLN A 100 -18.84 -13.59 -11.71
C GLN A 100 -18.18 -12.62 -12.71
N LEU A 101 -17.94 -11.37 -12.32
CA LEU A 101 -17.25 -10.39 -13.15
C LEU A 101 -15.79 -10.78 -13.44
N LEU A 102 -15.08 -11.30 -12.42
CA LEU A 102 -13.71 -11.77 -12.58
C LEU A 102 -13.65 -13.01 -13.48
N GLU A 103 -14.53 -13.98 -13.28
CA GLU A 103 -14.63 -15.18 -14.13
C GLU A 103 -15.03 -14.85 -15.56
N GLY A 104 -15.87 -13.83 -15.77
CA GLY A 104 -16.30 -13.37 -17.09
C GLY A 104 -15.33 -12.41 -17.78
N ALA A 105 -14.25 -11.98 -17.11
CA ALA A 105 -13.31 -11.01 -17.67
C ALA A 105 -12.60 -11.56 -18.92
N GLN A 106 -12.42 -10.68 -19.92
CA GLN A 106 -11.87 -11.03 -21.25
C GLN A 106 -10.65 -10.21 -21.67
N LYS A 107 -10.45 -9.01 -21.11
CA LYS A 107 -9.39 -8.08 -21.55
C LYS A 107 -8.33 -7.84 -20.47
N SER A 108 -8.78 -7.39 -19.31
CA SER A 108 -7.90 -7.06 -18.19
C SER A 108 -8.67 -7.12 -16.87
N ILE A 109 -7.91 -7.21 -15.78
CA ILE A 109 -8.40 -7.11 -14.41
C ILE A 109 -7.52 -6.09 -13.67
N ARG A 110 -8.16 -5.10 -13.04
CA ARG A 110 -7.55 -4.12 -12.12
C ARG A 110 -8.28 -4.21 -10.80
N ILE A 111 -7.58 -4.53 -9.72
CA ILE A 111 -8.14 -4.51 -8.37
C ILE A 111 -7.44 -3.42 -7.58
N GLN A 112 -8.22 -2.59 -6.92
CA GLN A 112 -7.75 -1.68 -5.89
C GLN A 112 -8.60 -1.90 -4.64
N ALA A 113 -7.95 -2.21 -3.51
CA ALA A 113 -8.64 -2.50 -2.26
C ALA A 113 -7.85 -1.98 -1.06
N LEU A 114 -8.57 -1.48 -0.05
CA LEU A 114 -7.96 -1.18 1.25
C LEU A 114 -7.49 -2.48 1.93
N ILE A 115 -8.34 -3.51 1.94
CA ILE A 115 -8.03 -4.82 2.53
C ILE A 115 -8.23 -5.89 1.45
N PHE A 116 -7.18 -6.67 1.21
CA PHE A 116 -7.21 -7.88 0.38
C PHE A 116 -6.42 -8.97 1.11
N SER A 117 -7.03 -9.50 2.17
CA SER A 117 -6.41 -10.46 3.09
C SER A 117 -6.32 -11.86 2.50
N GLY A 118 -5.32 -12.64 2.93
CA GLY A 118 -5.19 -14.07 2.64
C GLY A 118 -6.15 -14.94 3.47
N ASP A 119 -7.41 -14.52 3.57
CA ASP A 119 -8.50 -15.31 4.15
C ASP A 119 -9.20 -16.14 3.07
N GLU A 120 -10.29 -16.85 3.42
CA GLU A 120 -11.04 -17.71 2.50
C GLU A 120 -11.50 -16.97 1.24
N ALA A 121 -12.02 -15.75 1.41
CA ALA A 121 -12.51 -14.94 0.31
C ALA A 121 -11.35 -14.44 -0.56
N GLY A 122 -10.28 -13.96 0.04
CA GLY A 122 -9.12 -13.46 -0.70
C GLY A 122 -8.39 -14.56 -1.46
N LEU A 123 -8.19 -15.73 -0.85
CA LEU A 123 -7.60 -16.90 -1.51
C LEU A 123 -8.46 -17.38 -2.68
N HIS A 124 -9.79 -17.39 -2.53
CA HIS A 124 -10.69 -17.73 -3.64
C HIS A 124 -10.54 -16.77 -4.82
N ILE A 125 -10.50 -15.46 -4.56
CA ILE A 125 -10.25 -14.45 -5.60
C ILE A 125 -8.87 -14.65 -6.22
N ALA A 126 -7.82 -14.89 -5.42
CA ALA A 126 -6.46 -15.11 -5.91
C ALA A 126 -6.37 -16.26 -6.93
N GLU A 127 -7.07 -17.39 -6.70
CA GLU A 127 -7.13 -18.49 -7.67
C GLU A 127 -7.75 -18.07 -9.00
N ILE A 128 -8.83 -17.28 -8.98
CA ILE A 128 -9.46 -16.75 -10.21
C ILE A 128 -8.47 -15.84 -10.94
N LEU A 129 -7.75 -14.97 -10.23
CA LEU A 129 -6.77 -14.08 -10.82
C LEU A 129 -5.63 -14.84 -11.48
N LYS A 130 -5.10 -15.89 -10.82
CA LYS A 130 -4.06 -16.77 -11.39
C LYS A 130 -4.54 -17.44 -12.67
N LYS A 131 -5.75 -18.01 -12.66
CA LYS A 131 -6.35 -18.60 -13.85
C LYS A 131 -6.46 -17.58 -14.99
N LYS A 132 -6.97 -16.38 -14.72
CA LYS A 132 -7.12 -15.33 -15.73
C LYS A 132 -5.80 -14.81 -16.27
N LYS A 133 -4.77 -14.73 -15.42
CA LYS A 133 -3.42 -14.41 -15.86
C LYS A 133 -2.84 -15.49 -16.77
N ALA A 134 -3.06 -16.77 -16.45
CA ALA A 134 -2.67 -17.91 -17.28
C ALA A 134 -3.42 -17.93 -18.63
N ASP A 135 -4.68 -17.48 -18.66
CA ASP A 135 -5.47 -17.27 -19.88
C ASP A 135 -4.97 -16.08 -20.73
N GLY A 136 -3.95 -15.35 -20.27
CA GLY A 136 -3.29 -14.26 -21.01
C GLY A 136 -3.82 -12.85 -20.70
N LEU A 137 -4.70 -12.69 -19.70
CA LEU A 137 -5.19 -11.35 -19.33
C LEU A 137 -4.10 -10.53 -18.62
N ASP A 138 -4.10 -9.22 -18.84
CA ASP A 138 -3.34 -8.30 -18.00
C ASP A 138 -4.06 -8.17 -16.64
N VAL A 139 -3.44 -8.66 -15.57
CA VAL A 139 -3.98 -8.66 -14.19
C VAL A 139 -3.03 -7.88 -13.28
N ARG A 140 -3.56 -6.89 -12.56
CA ARG A 140 -2.81 -6.07 -11.60
C ARG A 140 -3.64 -5.75 -10.37
N VAL A 141 -2.97 -5.68 -9.23
CA VAL A 141 -3.58 -5.48 -7.92
C VAL A 141 -2.83 -4.37 -7.17
N ILE A 142 -3.56 -3.42 -6.60
CA ILE A 142 -3.04 -2.36 -5.73
C ILE A 142 -3.74 -2.47 -4.37
N VAL A 143 -2.96 -2.48 -3.29
CA VAL A 143 -3.47 -2.65 -1.92
C VAL A 143 -2.85 -1.66 -0.94
N ASP A 144 -3.47 -1.53 0.23
CA ASP A 144 -2.83 -0.91 1.39
C ASP A 144 -1.73 -1.82 1.93
N ALA A 145 -0.47 -1.39 1.84
CA ALA A 145 0.63 -2.18 2.38
C ALA A 145 0.49 -2.37 3.91
N ALA A 146 0.11 -1.31 4.63
CA ALA A 146 0.06 -1.28 6.08
C ALA A 146 -1.14 -2.06 6.64
N ALA A 147 -2.28 -2.06 5.95
CA ALA A 147 -3.46 -2.81 6.39
C ALA A 147 -3.38 -4.32 6.07
N ASN A 148 -2.40 -4.78 5.29
CA ASN A 148 -2.34 -6.15 4.78
C ASN A 148 -1.11 -6.95 5.25
N LEU A 149 -0.59 -6.67 6.46
CA LEU A 149 0.66 -7.24 6.99
C LEU A 149 0.58 -8.71 7.47
N GLY A 150 -0.59 -9.35 7.42
CA GLY A 150 -0.76 -10.73 7.89
C GLY A 150 0.08 -11.74 7.11
N TRP A 151 0.67 -12.72 7.78
CA TRP A 151 1.56 -13.72 7.14
C TRP A 151 0.93 -14.43 5.95
N GLN A 152 -0.30 -14.90 6.11
CA GLN A 152 -1.03 -15.59 5.03
C GLN A 152 -1.32 -14.66 3.84
N THR A 153 -1.61 -13.40 4.12
CA THR A 153 -1.79 -12.36 3.10
C THR A 153 -0.49 -12.14 2.32
N GLN A 154 0.65 -12.03 3.01
CA GLN A 154 1.94 -11.88 2.35
C GLN A 154 2.31 -13.10 1.50
N TRP A 155 1.97 -14.31 1.97
CA TRP A 155 2.18 -15.53 1.19
C TRP A 155 1.29 -15.58 -0.06
N MET A 156 0.02 -15.20 0.06
CA MET A 156 -0.90 -15.07 -1.07
C MET A 156 -0.37 -14.06 -2.10
N TYR A 157 0.15 -12.91 -1.67
CA TYR A 157 0.73 -11.93 -2.58
C TYR A 157 2.00 -12.44 -3.27
N PHE A 158 2.85 -13.18 -2.54
CA PHE A 158 4.01 -13.82 -3.14
C PHE A 158 3.60 -14.82 -4.23
N ASP A 159 2.62 -15.68 -3.94
CA ASP A 159 2.08 -16.65 -4.90
C ASP A 159 1.48 -15.96 -6.16
N LEU A 160 0.73 -14.88 -5.98
CA LEU A 160 0.23 -14.07 -7.11
C LEU A 160 1.38 -13.55 -7.98
N LYS A 161 2.43 -13.00 -7.37
CA LYS A 161 3.61 -12.48 -8.09
C LYS A 161 4.36 -13.59 -8.83
N GLN A 162 4.49 -14.78 -8.24
CA GLN A 162 5.09 -15.94 -8.91
C GLN A 162 4.32 -16.35 -10.19
N HIS A 163 3.02 -16.08 -10.25
CA HIS A 163 2.19 -16.29 -11.43
C HIS A 163 2.18 -15.10 -12.40
N GLY A 164 3.09 -14.13 -12.23
CA GLY A 164 3.23 -12.97 -13.10
C GLY A 164 2.15 -11.90 -12.91
N ILE A 165 1.44 -11.91 -11.79
CA ILE A 165 0.48 -10.87 -11.42
C ILE A 165 1.22 -9.79 -10.64
N ASP A 166 1.10 -8.54 -11.11
CA ASP A 166 1.71 -7.41 -10.41
C ASP A 166 0.85 -7.02 -9.20
N VAL A 167 1.46 -7.06 -8.02
CA VAL A 167 0.82 -6.70 -6.74
C VAL A 167 1.64 -5.60 -6.07
N GLN A 168 1.08 -4.41 -5.99
CA GLN A 168 1.75 -3.22 -5.47
C GLN A 168 1.04 -2.66 -4.24
N GLY A 169 1.82 -2.07 -3.33
CA GLY A 169 1.29 -1.23 -2.26
C GLY A 169 1.17 0.20 -2.77
N TYR A 170 0.14 0.94 -2.36
CA TYR A 170 0.15 2.39 -2.63
C TYR A 170 1.18 3.14 -1.78
N GLU A 171 1.62 2.55 -0.66
CA GLU A 171 2.68 3.09 0.20
C GLU A 171 4.04 2.50 -0.17
N SER A 172 5.08 3.32 -0.06
CA SER A 172 6.49 2.91 -0.18
C SER A 172 7.01 2.02 0.96
N LEU A 173 6.11 1.35 1.68
CA LEU A 173 6.45 0.30 2.64
C LEU A 173 6.80 -0.98 1.87
N TYR A 174 7.59 -1.88 2.50
CA TYR A 174 8.07 -3.22 2.11
C TYR A 174 7.73 -3.84 0.72
N LEU A 175 6.54 -3.63 0.15
CA LEU A 175 6.12 -4.06 -1.17
C LEU A 175 6.95 -3.46 -2.32
N GLU A 176 7.43 -2.21 -2.22
CA GLU A 176 8.39 -1.66 -3.19
C GLU A 176 9.67 -2.50 -3.23
N TRP A 177 10.19 -2.90 -2.06
CA TRP A 177 11.39 -3.73 -1.99
C TRP A 177 11.17 -5.14 -2.56
N ILE A 178 9.99 -5.75 -2.37
CA ILE A 178 9.65 -7.04 -3.00
C ILE A 178 9.51 -6.92 -4.52
N ASN A 179 9.12 -5.76 -5.05
CA ASN A 179 9.03 -5.54 -6.50
C ASN A 179 10.41 -5.38 -7.16
N GLU A 180 11.38 -4.82 -6.45
CA GLU A 180 12.74 -4.57 -6.95
C GLU A 180 13.69 -5.78 -6.80
N VAL A 181 13.35 -6.75 -5.95
CA VAL A 181 14.10 -8.01 -5.85
C VAL A 181 13.60 -8.97 -6.93
N PRO A 182 14.45 -9.45 -7.86
CA PRO A 182 14.03 -10.46 -8.83
C PRO A 182 13.56 -11.69 -8.04
N ILE A 183 12.27 -12.01 -8.16
CA ILE A 183 11.71 -13.20 -7.53
C ILE A 183 12.50 -14.38 -8.10
N PRO A 184 13.31 -15.09 -7.28
CA PRO A 184 13.96 -16.28 -7.77
C PRO A 184 12.83 -17.22 -8.18
N PHE A 185 12.82 -17.63 -9.45
CA PHE A 185 11.94 -18.69 -9.90
C PHE A 185 12.28 -19.90 -9.04
N LEU A 186 11.48 -20.14 -8.00
CA LEU A 186 11.60 -21.33 -7.20
C LEU A 186 11.13 -22.44 -8.12
N SER A 187 12.10 -23.24 -8.61
CA SER A 187 11.81 -24.49 -9.29
C SER A 187 10.72 -25.22 -8.49
N PRO A 188 9.72 -25.83 -9.15
CA PRO A 188 8.62 -26.45 -8.45
C PRO A 188 9.18 -27.47 -7.44
N ALA A 189 8.66 -27.45 -6.21
CA ALA A 189 9.09 -28.35 -5.14
C ALA A 189 8.88 -29.83 -5.48
N LYS A 190 8.14 -30.12 -6.56
CA LYS A 190 7.99 -31.43 -7.18
C LYS A 190 8.25 -31.33 -8.67
N ASP A 191 9.12 -32.20 -9.15
CA ASP A 191 9.37 -32.42 -10.57
C ASP A 191 8.11 -33.02 -11.22
N PRO A 192 7.47 -32.32 -12.19
CA PRO A 192 6.29 -32.82 -12.87
C PRO A 192 6.54 -34.06 -13.75
N GLU A 193 7.81 -34.34 -14.08
CA GLU A 193 8.21 -35.48 -14.93
C GLU A 193 8.74 -36.67 -14.12
N ALA A 194 8.80 -36.56 -12.78
CA ALA A 194 9.26 -37.66 -11.93
C ALA A 194 8.20 -38.78 -11.84
N PRO A 195 8.46 -39.99 -12.41
CA PRO A 195 7.51 -41.07 -12.37
C PRO A 195 7.63 -41.75 -11.00
N ASN A 196 6.58 -41.59 -10.18
CA ASN A 196 6.37 -42.18 -8.86
C ASN A 196 7.17 -41.54 -7.71
N HIS A 197 6.46 -40.79 -6.86
CA HIS A 197 6.57 -40.97 -5.42
C HIS A 197 5.22 -40.68 -4.76
N ARG A 198 4.69 -41.71 -4.06
CA ARG A 198 3.59 -41.59 -3.08
C ARG A 198 3.87 -40.50 -2.07
#